data_AF-A0A4R7KKT7-F1
#
_entry.id   AF-A0A4R7KKT7-F1
#
_cell.length_a   1.000
_cell.length_b   1.000
_cell.length_c   1.000
_cell.angle_alpha   90.00
_cell.angle_beta   90.00
_cell.angle_gamma   90.00
#
_symmetry.space_group_name_H-M   'P 1'
#
loop_
_entity.id
_entity.type
_entity.pdbx_description
1 polymer ?
#
loop_
_entity_poly.entity_id
_entity_poly.type
_entity_poly.pdbx_seq_one_letter_code
_entity_poly.pdbx_strand_id
1 'polypeptide(L)' 'MVGAIYSTFDVLEPGQQMELINDHDPVHLYIKLMTDRSGQFEWGYLSEGPDVWRITIRKI' A
#
# COMPACT_ATOMS: atom_id res chain seq x y z
N MET A 1 2.57 -13.76 0.00
CA MET A 1 2.65 -12.72 1.06
C MET A 1 1.75 -11.54 0.69
N VAL A 2 0.43 -11.71 0.67
CA VAL A 2 -0.52 -10.60 0.52
C VAL A 2 -1.24 -10.38 1.85
N GLY A 3 -1.66 -11.46 2.53
CA GLY A 3 -2.33 -11.38 3.83
C GLY A 3 -1.58 -10.57 4.89
N ALA A 4 -0.24 -10.64 4.93
CA ALA A 4 0.57 -9.86 5.87
C ALA A 4 0.39 -8.34 5.69
N ILE A 5 0.32 -7.87 4.44
CA ILE A 5 0.14 -6.44 4.13
C ILE A 5 -1.23 -5.96 4.60
N TYR A 6 -2.28 -6.77 4.41
CA TYR A 6 -3.63 -6.44 4.88
C TYR A 6 -3.71 -6.37 6.39
N SER A 7 -3.16 -7.36 7.09
CA SER A 7 -3.13 -7.33 8.55
C SER A 7 -2.33 -6.15 9.09
N THR A 8 -1.24 -5.76 8.42
CA THR A 8 -0.46 -4.58 8.82
C THR A 8 -1.24 -3.29 8.59
N PHE A 9 -1.91 -3.14 7.45
CA PHE A 9 -2.76 -1.98 7.18
C PHE A 9 -3.92 -1.87 8.19
N ASP A 10 -4.52 -3.00 8.57
CA ASP A 10 -5.69 -3.03 9.45
C ASP A 10 -5.40 -2.50 10.85
N VAL A 11 -4.19 -2.74 11.34
CA VAL A 11 -3.74 -2.29 12.66
C VAL A 11 -3.19 -0.87 12.67
N LEU A 12 -3.05 -0.20 11.51
CA LEU A 12 -2.70 1.22 11.49
C LEU A 12 -3.82 2.05 12.13
N GLU A 13 -3.43 3.09 12.85
CA GLU A 13 -4.34 4.15 13.28
C GLU A 13 -4.57 5.16 12.12
N PRO A 14 -5.71 5.87 12.07
CA PRO A 14 -5.92 6.96 11.12
C PRO A 14 -4.76 7.96 11.13
N GLY A 15 -4.25 8.30 9.95
CA GLY A 15 -3.09 9.16 9.77
C GLY A 15 -1.73 8.44 9.80
N GLN A 16 -1.66 7.18 10.25
CA GLN A 16 -0.44 6.37 10.13
C GLN A 16 -0.28 5.83 8.70
N GLN A 17 0.98 5.53 8.35
CA GLN A 17 1.31 4.97 7.04
C GLN A 17 2.31 3.82 7.16
N MET A 18 2.28 2.93 6.17
CA MET A 18 3.30 1.91 5.96
C MET A 18 3.97 2.11 4.60
N GLU A 19 5.23 1.70 4.49
CA GLU A 19 5.95 1.63 3.22
C GLU A 19 5.98 0.19 2.71
N LEU A 20 5.76 0.02 1.41
CA LEU A 20 5.98 -1.23 0.71
C LEU A 20 7.11 -1.03 -0.31
N ILE A 21 8.06 -1.96 -0.28
CA ILE A 21 9.16 -2.04 -1.23
C ILE A 21 8.95 -3.31 -2.05
N ASN A 22 8.87 -3.17 -3.37
CA ASN A 22 8.63 -4.27 -4.29
C ASN A 22 9.56 -4.17 -5.52
N ASP A 23 9.85 -5.30 -6.16
CA ASP A 23 10.67 -5.38 -7.36
C ASP A 23 9.90 -5.04 -8.66
N HIS A 24 8.59 -4.83 -8.56
CA HIS A 24 7.70 -4.38 -9.65
C HIS A 24 6.59 -3.48 -9.10
N ASP A 25 5.89 -2.76 -9.98
CA ASP A 25 4.73 -1.93 -9.59
C ASP A 25 3.64 -2.80 -8.93
N PRO A 26 3.28 -2.55 -7.66
CA PRO A 26 2.29 -3.35 -6.95
C PRO A 26 0.84 -2.97 -7.33
N VAL A 27 0.56 -2.76 -8.63
CA VAL A 27 -0.75 -2.36 -9.16
C VAL A 27 -1.90 -3.29 -8.75
N HIS A 28 -1.64 -4.60 -8.69
CA HIS A 28 -2.64 -5.58 -8.26
C HIS A 28 -3.04 -5.41 -6.79
N LEU A 29 -2.10 -5.03 -5.93
CA LEU A 29 -2.38 -4.72 -4.52
C LEU A 29 -3.22 -3.45 -4.42
N TYR A 30 -2.87 -2.41 -5.19
CA TYR A 30 -3.64 -1.17 -5.24
C TYR A 30 -5.11 -1.43 -5.64
N ILE A 31 -5.35 -2.14 -6.74
CA ILE A 31 -6.72 -2.46 -7.21
C ILE A 31 -7.50 -3.24 -6.15
N LYS A 32 -6.85 -4.19 -5.49
CA LYS A 32 -7.49 -5.00 -4.45
C LYS A 32 -7.83 -4.18 -3.21
N LEU A 33 -6.93 -3.30 -2.75
CA LEU A 33 -7.23 -2.35 -1.66
C LEU A 33 -8.34 -1.38 -2.05
N MET A 34 -8.37 -0.86 -3.28
CA MET A 34 -9.48 -0.02 -3.75
C MET A 34 -10.83 -0.75 -3.72
N THR A 35 -10.83 -2.06 -4.01
CA THR A 35 -12.04 -2.89 -3.98
C THR A 35 -12.48 -3.19 -2.54
N ASP A 36 -11.55 -3.56 -1.66
CA ASP A 36 -11.85 -4.05 -0.31
C ASP A 36 -11.94 -2.92 0.75
N ARG A 37 -11.29 -1.78 0.49
CA ARG A 37 -11.02 -0.67 1.45
C ARG A 37 -11.22 0.70 0.81
N SER A 38 -12.13 0.82 -0.15
CA SER A 38 -12.42 2.09 -0.81
C SER A 38 -12.62 3.22 0.20
N GLY A 39 -11.92 4.34 -0.01
CA GLY A 39 -12.00 5.54 0.83
C GLY A 39 -11.31 5.44 2.21
N GLN A 40 -10.62 4.34 2.52
CA GLN A 40 -9.95 4.16 3.81
C GLN A 40 -8.43 4.39 3.75
N PHE A 41 -7.88 4.69 2.56
CA PHE A 41 -6.45 4.88 2.40
C PHE A 41 -6.10 5.90 1.34
N GLU A 42 -4.90 6.47 1.47
CA GLU A 42 -4.20 7.22 0.43
C GLU A 42 -3.01 6.39 -0.07
N TRP A 43 -2.78 6.41 -1.38
CA TRP A 43 -1.69 5.71 -2.05
C TRP A 43 -0.70 6.72 -2.62
N GLY A 44 0.58 6.56 -2.32
CA GLY A 44 1.64 7.42 -2.83
C GLY A 44 2.82 6.61 -3.36
N TYR A 45 3.50 7.16 -4.37
CA TYR A 45 4.78 6.62 -4.85
C TYR A 45 5.92 7.46 -4.29
N LEU A 46 6.89 6.78 -3.67
CA LEU A 46 8.19 7.34 -3.29
C LEU A 46 9.25 7.07 -4.36
N SER A 47 9.10 5.97 -5.12
CA SER A 47 9.98 5.60 -6.23
C SER A 47 9.25 4.68 -7.21
N GLU A 48 9.42 4.92 -8.50
CA GLU A 48 8.69 4.27 -9.61
C GLU A 48 9.63 3.48 -10.54
N GLY A 49 10.50 2.64 -9.97
CA GLY A 49 11.37 1.75 -10.74
C GLY A 49 12.42 2.46 -11.62
N PRO A 50 13.16 1.71 -12.47
CA PRO A 50 13.08 0.26 -12.65
C PRO A 50 13.78 -0.56 -11.55
N ASP A 51 14.63 0.08 -10.73
CA ASP A 51 15.44 -0.63 -9.73
C ASP A 51 14.62 -1.07 -8.50
N VAL A 52 13.65 -0.25 -8.09
CA VAL A 52 12.77 -0.54 -6.95
C VAL A 52 11.48 0.26 -7.04
N TRP A 53 10.39 -0.33 -6.58
CA TRP A 53 9.11 0.34 -6.39
C TRP A 53 8.91 0.56 -4.90
N ARG A 54 8.80 1.82 -4.49
CA ARG A 54 8.53 2.20 -3.10
C ARG A 54 7.23 2.96 -3.06
N ILE A 55 6.25 2.44 -2.33
CA ILE A 55 4.94 3.07 -2.17
C ILE A 55 4.60 3.29 -0.70
N THR A 56 3.85 4.34 -0.42
CA THR A 56 3.24 4.63 0.87
C THR A 56 1.76 4.30 0.82
N ILE A 57 1.28 3.64 1.87
CA ILE A 57 -0.14 3.39 2.11
C ILE A 57 -0.47 4.03 3.44
N ARG A 58 -1.18 5.16 3.40
CA ARG A 58 -1.63 5.89 4.59
C ARG A 58 -3.08 5.56 4.88
N LYS A 59 -3.43 5.29 6.14
CA LYS A 59 -4.82 5.11 6.57
C LYS A 59 -5.51 6.47 6.75
N ILE A 60 -6.70 6.62 6.18
CA ILE A 60 -7.56 7.81 6.34
C ILE A 60 -8.43 7.63 7.58
#